data_AF-A0A353XQX6-F1
#
_entry.id   AF-A0A353XQX6-F1
#
_cell.length_a   1.000
_cell.length_b   1.000
_cell.length_c   1.000
_cell.angle_alpha   90.00
_cell.angle_beta   90.00
_cell.angle_gamma   90.00
#
_symmetry.space_group_name_H-M   'P 1'
#
loop_
_entity.id
_entity.type
_entity.pdbx_description
1 polymer ?
#
loop_
_entity_poly.entity_id
_entity_poly.type
_entity_poly.pdbx_seq_one_letter_code
_entity_poly.pdbx_strand_id
1 'polypeptide(L)'
;LLKLTPTGFKILQALMQSYPNVVNKNELEQRVWGEDIPNSDALRTHLHSLRSQVDKPFAHSMIVTVPAVGYQIVIPEKQAS
;
A
#
# COMPACT_ATOMS: atom_id res chain seq x y z
N LEU A 1 -14.19 -0.17 -12.48
CA LEU A 1 -12.80 0.29 -12.69
C LEU A 1 -12.30 0.96 -11.41
N LEU A 2 -11.08 0.67 -10.95
CA LEU A 2 -10.50 1.33 -9.77
C LEU A 2 -10.12 2.78 -10.10
N LYS A 3 -10.49 3.74 -9.24
CA LYS A 3 -10.15 5.16 -9.42
C LYS A 3 -8.93 5.50 -8.56
N LEU A 4 -7.73 5.14 -9.05
CA LEU A 4 -6.49 5.40 -8.34
C LEU A 4 -5.87 6.73 -8.77
N THR A 5 -5.27 7.44 -7.81
CA THR A 5 -4.36 8.55 -8.12
C THR A 5 -3.04 7.99 -8.70
N PRO A 6 -2.27 8.79 -9.46
CA PRO A 6 -0.96 8.35 -9.96
C PRO A 6 -0.03 7.83 -8.85
N THR A 7 -0.02 8.52 -7.71
CA THR A 7 0.75 8.12 -6.53
C THR A 7 0.21 6.85 -5.89
N GLY A 8 -1.12 6.72 -5.76
CA GLY A 8 -1.74 5.49 -5.24
C GLY A 8 -1.43 4.28 -6.11
N PHE A 9 -1.36 4.45 -7.43
CA PHE A 9 -0.94 3.40 -8.36
C PHE A 9 0.53 3.01 -8.15
N LYS A 10 1.45 3.97 -8.03
CA LYS A 10 2.87 3.70 -7.73
C LYS A 10 3.06 2.93 -6.42
N ILE A 11 2.32 3.32 -5.36
CA ILE A 11 2.34 2.62 -4.07
C ILE A 11 1.88 1.16 -4.25
N LEU A 12 0.75 0.96 -4.92
CA LEU A 12 0.21 -0.38 -5.17
C LEU A 12 1.21 -1.23 -5.96
N GLN A 13 1.78 -0.68 -7.04
CA GLN A 13 2.78 -1.36 -7.86
C GLN A 13 4.01 -1.76 -7.05
N ALA A 14 4.54 -0.86 -6.22
CA ALA A 14 5.71 -1.14 -5.39
C ALA A 14 5.45 -2.27 -4.38
N LEU A 15 4.26 -2.30 -3.77
CA LEU A 15 3.87 -3.38 -2.86
C LEU A 15 3.65 -4.71 -3.60
N MET A 16 3.05 -4.68 -4.79
CA MET A 16 2.82 -5.88 -5.62
C MET A 16 4.13 -6.52 -6.07
N GLN A 17 5.12 -5.70 -6.47
CA GLN A 17 6.44 -6.17 -6.88
C GLN A 17 7.24 -6.78 -5.72
N SER A 18 6.96 -6.35 -4.49
CA SER A 18 7.63 -6.88 -3.30
C SER A 18 6.92 -8.08 -2.69
N TYR A 19 5.69 -8.41 -3.10
CA TYR A 19 4.93 -9.54 -2.56
C TYR A 19 5.75 -10.85 -2.61
N PRO A 20 5.83 -11.62 -1.52
CA PRO A 20 5.09 -11.50 -0.25
C PRO A 20 5.79 -10.68 0.84
N ASN A 21 6.87 -9.95 0.54
CA ASN A 21 7.71 -9.28 1.53
C ASN A 21 7.14 -7.95 2.02
N VAL A 22 7.55 -7.55 3.23
CA VAL A 22 7.27 -6.22 3.79
C VAL A 22 8.19 -5.18 3.13
N VAL A 23 7.62 -4.05 2.72
CA VAL A 23 8.37 -2.88 2.23
C VAL A 23 8.42 -1.85 3.35
N ASN A 24 9.61 -1.41 3.71
CA ASN A 24 9.76 -0.42 4.77
C ASN A 24 9.25 0.96 4.33
N LYS A 25 8.93 1.83 5.28
CA LYS A 25 8.36 3.17 4.99
C LYS A 25 9.26 3.98 4.04
N ASN A 26 10.53 4.10 4.37
CA ASN A 26 11.48 4.95 3.63
C ASN A 26 11.73 4.42 2.23
N GLU A 27 11.82 3.11 2.06
CA GLU A 27 11.94 2.44 0.77
C GLU A 27 10.70 2.66 -0.08
N LEU A 28 9.51 2.56 0.51
CA LEU A 28 8.27 2.83 -0.22
C LEU A 28 8.19 4.30 -0.63
N GLU A 29 8.62 5.22 0.25
CA GLU A 29 8.70 6.65 -0.09
C GLU A 29 9.69 6.91 -1.24
N GLN A 30 10.89 6.34 -1.16
CA GLN A 30 11.90 6.46 -2.21
C GLN A 30 11.42 5.89 -3.55
N ARG A 31 10.74 4.74 -3.56
CA ARG A 31 10.21 4.14 -4.80
C ARG A 31 9.11 5.00 -5.44
N VAL A 32 8.35 5.74 -4.66
CA VAL A 32 7.17 6.50 -5.14
C VAL A 32 7.56 7.92 -5.57
N TRP A 33 8.41 8.58 -4.78
CA TRP A 33 8.76 10.00 -4.93
C TRP A 33 10.23 10.24 -5.27
N GLY A 34 11.13 9.27 -5.11
CA GLY A 34 12.57 9.48 -5.28
C GLY A 34 13.09 10.50 -4.28
N GLU A 35 13.83 11.50 -4.76
CA GLU A 35 14.41 12.57 -3.92
C GLU A 35 13.36 13.60 -3.46
N ASP A 36 12.19 13.66 -4.12
CA ASP A 36 11.15 14.65 -3.83
C ASP A 36 10.11 14.12 -2.83
N ILE A 37 10.58 13.54 -1.71
CA ILE A 37 9.70 13.02 -0.66
C ILE A 37 8.93 14.19 -0.04
N PRO A 38 7.58 14.18 -0.09
CA PRO A 38 6.75 15.23 0.50
C PRO A 38 6.77 15.16 2.04
N ASN A 39 5.82 15.84 2.68
CA ASN A 39 5.67 15.77 4.14
C ASN A 39 5.50 14.33 4.66
N SER A 40 5.81 14.13 5.94
CA SER A 40 5.87 12.82 6.62
C SER A 40 4.58 12.01 6.59
N ASP A 41 3.44 12.66 6.31
CA ASP A 41 2.10 12.07 6.31
C ASP A 41 1.55 11.77 4.91
N ALA A 42 2.24 12.19 3.85
CA ALA A 42 1.78 12.01 2.48
C ALA A 42 1.55 10.52 2.15
N LEU A 43 2.49 9.64 2.52
CA LEU A 43 2.34 8.20 2.32
C LEU A 43 1.10 7.65 3.01
N ARG A 44 0.82 8.07 4.25
CA ARG A 44 -0.36 7.63 5.00
C ARG A 44 -1.64 8.09 4.32
N THR A 45 -1.66 9.34 3.84
CA THR A 45 -2.80 9.92 3.11
C THR A 45 -3.09 9.15 1.82
N HIS A 46 -2.06 8.88 1.01
CA HIS A 46 -2.21 8.13 -0.23
C HIS A 46 -2.58 6.66 0.01
N LEU A 47 -2.04 6.02 1.05
CA LEU A 47 -2.44 4.67 1.46
C LEU A 47 -3.90 4.62 1.89
N HIS A 48 -4.39 5.60 2.65
CA HIS A 48 -5.79 5.66 3.03
C HIS A 48 -6.71 5.76 1.80
N SER A 49 -6.35 6.64 0.85
CA SER A 49 -7.07 6.76 -0.42
C SER A 49 -7.01 5.46 -1.23
N LEU A 50 -5.84 4.81 -1.30
CA LEU A 50 -5.66 3.54 -2.00
C LEU A 50 -6.54 2.43 -1.38
N ARG A 51 -6.48 2.23 -0.07
CA ARG A 51 -7.32 1.25 0.66
C ARG A 51 -8.82 1.49 0.46
N SER A 52 -9.25 2.74 0.28
CA SER A 52 -10.65 3.05 -0.04
C SER A 52 -11.11 2.47 -1.38
N GLN A 53 -10.18 2.24 -2.31
CA GLN A 53 -10.46 1.71 -3.64
C GLN A 53 -10.18 0.21 -3.72
N VAL A 54 -9.17 -0.30 -3.03
CA VAL A 54 -8.70 -1.69 -3.19
C VAL A 54 -9.08 -2.63 -2.04
N ASP A 55 -9.41 -2.11 -0.87
CA ASP A 55 -9.84 -2.92 0.28
C ASP A 55 -11.35 -2.75 0.52
N LYS A 56 -11.83 -1.51 0.69
CA LYS A 56 -13.24 -1.25 1.09
C LYS A 56 -14.31 -1.88 0.17
N PRO A 57 -14.16 -1.89 -1.17
CA PRO A 57 -15.16 -2.50 -2.05
C PRO A 57 -15.15 -4.03 -2.06
N PHE A 58 -14.22 -4.67 -1.36
CA PHE A 58 -13.99 -6.11 -1.36
C PHE A 58 -14.15 -6.69 0.05
N ALA A 59 -14.39 -8.00 0.13
CA ALA A 59 -14.67 -8.69 1.40
C ALA A 59 -13.48 -8.70 2.37
N HIS A 60 -12.25 -8.49 1.88
CA HIS A 60 -11.04 -8.62 2.67
C HIS A 60 -10.03 -7.54 2.32
N SER A 61 -9.35 -7.02 3.35
CA SER A 61 -8.24 -6.08 3.18
C SER A 61 -6.98 -6.83 2.75
N MET A 62 -6.32 -6.35 1.70
CA MET A 62 -5.06 -6.91 1.20
C MET A 62 -3.84 -6.08 1.62
N ILE A 63 -3.99 -4.76 1.82
CA ILE A 63 -2.86 -3.89 2.21
C ILE A 63 -2.81 -3.73 3.72
N VAL A 64 -1.84 -4.37 4.37
CA VAL A 64 -1.66 -4.32 5.83
C VAL A 64 -0.50 -3.43 6.24
N THR A 65 -0.62 -2.84 7.44
CA THR A 65 0.48 -2.14 8.09
C THR A 65 1.16 -3.11 9.04
N VAL A 66 2.46 -3.29 8.90
CA VAL A 66 3.30 -4.08 9.81
C VAL A 66 3.96 -3.10 10.80
N PRO A 67 3.52 -3.06 12.07
CA PRO A 67 4.00 -2.08 13.05
C PRO A 67 5.53 -2.06 13.15
N ALA A 68 6.11 -0.86 13.18
CA ALA A 68 7.56 -0.61 13.22
C ALA A 68 8.38 -1.16 12.03
N VAL A 69 7.76 -1.81 11.04
CA VAL A 69 8.47 -2.37 9.86
C VAL A 69 8.06 -1.63 8.59
N GLY A 70 6.75 -1.58 8.26
CA GLY A 70 6.30 -0.98 7.01
C GLY A 70 4.95 -1.50 6.53
N TYR A 71 4.85 -1.82 5.25
CA TYR A 71 3.61 -2.19 4.58
C TYR A 71 3.77 -3.44 3.71
N GLN A 72 2.71 -4.23 3.60
CA GLN A 72 2.75 -5.50 2.90
C GLN A 72 1.41 -5.76 2.20
N ILE A 73 1.44 -6.44 1.06
CA ILE A 73 0.25 -7.09 0.50
C ILE A 73 0.18 -8.51 1.04
N VAL A 74 -0.99 -8.89 1.56
CA VAL A 74 -1.30 -10.25 1.97
C VAL A 74 -2.41 -10.79 1.07
N ILE A 75 -2.33 -12.08 0.75
CA ILE A 75 -3.49 -12.79 0.22
C ILE A 75 -4.41 -13.03 1.41
N PRO A 76 -5.67 -12.58 1.38
CA PRO A 76 -6.63 -13.00 2.37
C PRO A 76 -6.75 -14.51 2.25
N GLU A 77 -6.28 -15.25 3.26
CA GLU A 77 -6.68 -16.65 3.35
C GLU A 77 -8.21 -16.64 3.33
N LYS A 78 -8.81 -17.42 2.43
CA LYS A 78 -10.22 -17.82 2.62
C LYS A 78 -10.30 -18.20 4.08
N GLN A 79 -11.05 -17.47 4.88
CA GLN A 79 -11.46 -17.99 6.17
C GLN A 79 -12.17 -19.30 5.84
N ALA A 80 -11.43 -20.40 6.00
CA ALA A 80 -12.00 -21.72 5.93
C ALA A 80 -13.08 -21.74 7.02
N SER A 81 -14.23 -22.25 6.60
CA SER A 81 -15.49 -22.36 7.31
C SER A 81 -15.41 -22.60 8.81
#